data_AF-W7YE38-F1
#
_entry.id   AF-W7YE38-F1
#
_cell.length_a   1.000
_cell.length_b   1.000
_cell.length_c   1.000
_cell.angle_alpha   90.00
_cell.angle_beta   90.00
_cell.angle_gamma   90.00
#
_symmetry.space_group_name_H-M   'P 1'
#
loop_
_entity.id
_entity.type
_entity.pdbx_description
1 polymer ?
#
loop_
_entity_poly.entity_id
_entity_poly.type
_entity_poly.pdbx_seq_one_letter_code
_entity_poly.pdbx_strand_id
1 'polypeptide(L)'
;MSVDRVEDHVMHAEYYSISQETVEVLNNARDKGGRIIAVGTTSCRTLETVGNRFPEGPLEACNGWTDIFMYPGYSFKVVNALITNFHLPKSTLVMLVSALAGREHILEAYQEAIDMEYRFFSFGDAMFIY
;
A
#
# COMPACT_ATOMS: atom_id res chain seq x y z
N MET A 1 5.13 -6.62 -18.21
CA MET A 1 5.40 -8.00 -18.70
C MET A 1 4.87 -8.98 -17.68
N SER A 2 4.25 -10.08 -18.09
CA SER A 2 3.91 -11.18 -17.18
C SER A 2 5.19 -11.93 -16.82
N VAL A 3 5.38 -12.23 -15.54
CA VAL A 3 6.49 -13.04 -15.02
C VAL A 3 5.92 -14.29 -14.34
N ASP A 4 6.64 -15.40 -14.42
CA ASP A 4 6.17 -16.69 -13.87
C ASP A 4 6.25 -16.77 -12.35
N ARG A 5 7.14 -15.96 -11.75
CA ARG A 5 7.32 -15.83 -10.31
C ARG A 5 7.03 -14.41 -9.86
N VAL A 6 6.37 -14.27 -8.71
CA VAL A 6 6.00 -12.97 -8.15
C VAL A 6 7.25 -12.14 -7.85
N GLU A 7 8.29 -12.81 -7.38
CA GLU A 7 9.58 -12.22 -6.99
C GLU A 7 10.35 -11.64 -8.19
N ASP A 8 10.08 -12.11 -9.40
CA ASP A 8 10.74 -11.66 -10.64
C ASP A 8 10.06 -10.42 -11.24
N HIS A 9 8.99 -9.91 -10.62
CA HIS A 9 8.24 -8.77 -11.15
C HIS A 9 8.98 -7.45 -10.90
N VAL A 10 9.40 -6.80 -11.98
CA VAL A 10 9.97 -5.45 -11.93
C VAL A 10 8.83 -4.43 -11.95
N MET A 11 8.63 -3.73 -10.83
CA MET A 11 7.69 -2.61 -10.75
C MET A 11 8.21 -1.39 -11.49
N HIS A 12 7.31 -0.66 -12.13
CA HIS A 12 7.64 0.67 -12.64
C HIS A 12 7.98 1.61 -11.47
N ALA A 13 9.14 2.26 -11.58
CA ALA A 13 9.59 3.24 -10.60
C ALA A 13 8.76 4.52 -10.70
N GLU A 14 8.35 5.03 -9.55
CA GLU A 14 7.62 6.30 -9.41
C GLU A 14 8.49 7.29 -8.62
N TYR A 15 8.56 8.54 -9.06
CA TYR A 15 9.22 9.58 -8.28
C TYR A 15 8.28 10.10 -7.20
N TYR A 16 8.75 10.12 -5.96
CA TYR A 16 8.01 10.64 -4.82
C TYR A 16 8.77 11.77 -4.14
N SER A 17 8.02 12.59 -3.40
CA SER A 17 8.56 13.62 -2.51
C SER A 17 7.68 13.70 -1.28
N ILE A 18 8.29 13.67 -0.10
CA ILE A 18 7.62 13.88 1.18
C ILE A 18 8.23 15.12 1.86
N SER A 19 7.37 16.11 2.15
CA SER A 19 7.80 17.36 2.78
C SER A 19 8.09 17.17 4.27
N GLN A 20 8.82 18.13 4.83
CA GLN A 20 9.08 18.21 6.26
C GLN A 20 7.78 18.29 7.08
N GLU A 21 6.81 19.09 6.63
CA GLU A 21 5.48 19.20 7.25
C GLU A 21 4.77 17.84 7.33
N THR A 22 4.73 17.09 6.23
CA THR A 22 4.07 15.77 6.20
C THR A 22 4.77 14.80 7.15
N VAL A 23 6.10 14.81 7.19
CA VAL A 23 6.89 13.95 8.06
C VAL A 23 6.65 14.28 9.54
N GLU A 24 6.56 15.55 9.90
CA GLU A 24 6.23 15.98 11.27
C GLU A 24 4.85 15.48 11.69
N VAL A 25 3.85 15.56 10.81
CA VAL A 25 2.51 15.01 11.05
C VAL A 25 2.57 13.49 11.26
N LEU A 26 3.30 12.76 10.41
CA LEU A 26 3.42 11.30 10.51
C LEU A 26 4.15 10.87 11.78
N ASN A 27 5.27 11.49 12.12
CA ASN A 27 6.02 11.18 13.34
C ASN A 27 5.18 11.48 14.59
N ASN A 28 4.53 12.64 14.66
CA ASN A 28 3.64 12.98 15.77
C ASN A 28 2.46 12.00 15.89
N ALA A 29 1.92 11.48 14.78
CA ALA A 29 0.91 10.43 14.81
C ALA A 29 1.47 9.13 15.40
N ARG A 30 2.66 8.69 14.98
CA ARG A 30 3.34 7.49 15.50
C ARG A 30 3.67 7.62 16.99
N ASP A 31 4.21 8.76 17.40
CA ASP A 31 4.59 9.05 18.80
C ASP A 31 3.39 9.00 19.75
N LYS A 32 2.20 9.36 19.25
CA LYS A 32 0.94 9.30 20.00
C LYS A 32 0.24 7.94 19.92
N GLY A 33 0.82 6.94 19.26
CA GLY A 33 0.17 5.66 19.00
C GLY A 33 -1.04 5.76 18.07
N GLY A 34 -1.11 6.82 17.26
CA GLY A 34 -2.14 7.01 16.24
C GLY A 34 -1.95 6.09 15.04
N ARG A 35 -3.00 6.00 14.21
CA ARG A 35 -2.97 5.21 12.97
C ARG A 35 -2.65 6.09 11.77
N ILE A 36 -1.78 5.61 10.90
CA ILE A 36 -1.52 6.18 9.57
C ILE A 36 -2.32 5.39 8.55
N ILE A 37 -3.26 6.07 7.90
CA ILE A 37 -4.13 5.48 6.88
C ILE A 37 -3.69 6.00 5.52
N ALA A 38 -3.17 5.12 4.67
CA ALA A 38 -2.83 5.48 3.30
C ALA A 38 -4.08 5.57 2.44
N VAL A 39 -4.17 6.61 1.61
CA VAL A 39 -5.21 6.74 0.59
C VAL A 39 -4.56 6.55 -0.78
N GLY A 40 -4.86 5.42 -1.41
CA GLY A 40 -4.24 4.98 -2.66
C GLY A 40 -2.97 4.14 -2.44
N THR A 41 -2.75 3.18 -3.34
CA THR A 41 -1.58 2.28 -3.31
C THR A 41 -0.27 3.02 -3.61
N THR A 42 -0.29 4.08 -4.43
CA THR A 42 0.88 4.94 -4.67
C THR A 42 1.37 5.63 -3.40
N SER A 43 0.44 6.18 -2.61
CA SER A 43 0.75 6.77 -1.30
C SER A 43 1.27 5.72 -0.33
N CYS A 44 0.67 4.53 -0.31
CA CYS A 44 1.13 3.40 0.50
C CYS A 44 2.58 2.99 0.16
N ARG A 45 2.88 2.78 -1.11
CA ARG A 45 4.25 2.48 -1.60
C ARG A 45 5.23 3.57 -1.18
N THR A 46 4.84 4.83 -1.30
CA THR A 46 5.68 5.97 -0.88
C THR A 46 6.00 5.89 0.61
N LEU A 47 4.99 5.77 1.47
CA LEU A 47 5.15 5.72 2.92
C LEU A 47 6.00 4.51 3.36
N GLU A 48 5.77 3.34 2.79
CA GLU A 48 6.54 2.13 3.10
C GLU A 48 7.99 2.20 2.57
N THR A 49 8.23 2.90 1.46
CA THR A 49 9.59 3.20 0.99
C THR A 49 10.32 4.09 1.99
N VAL A 50 9.67 5.14 2.47
CA VAL A 50 10.25 6.05 3.48
C VAL A 50 10.48 5.29 4.79
N GLY A 51 9.53 4.46 5.23
CA GLY A 51 9.69 3.60 6.40
C GLY A 51 10.86 2.61 6.29
N ASN A 52 11.09 2.05 5.10
CA ASN A 52 12.25 1.20 4.83
C ASN A 52 13.57 1.97 4.90
N ARG A 53 13.59 3.26 4.52
CA ARG A 53 14.77 4.12 4.57
C ARG A 53 15.15 4.53 6.00
N PHE A 54 14.17 4.65 6.90
CA PHE A 54 14.37 5.07 8.29
C PHE A 54 13.83 4.01 9.27
N PRO A 55 14.43 2.81 9.34
CA PRO A 55 13.86 1.67 10.08
C PRO A 55 13.85 1.83 11.60
N GLU A 56 14.82 2.55 12.18
CA GLU A 56 14.99 2.67 13.63
C GLU A 56 14.84 4.12 14.16
N GLY A 57 14.35 5.03 13.31
CA GLY A 57 14.29 6.45 13.62
C GLY A 57 12.98 7.12 13.25
N PRO A 58 12.82 8.42 13.59
CA PRO A 58 11.77 9.24 13.02
C PRO A 58 11.91 9.27 11.50
N LEU A 59 10.79 9.38 10.79
CA LEU A 59 10.81 9.63 9.36
C LEU A 59 11.46 11.01 9.12
N GLU A 60 12.13 11.19 7.99
CA GLU A 60 12.72 12.48 7.59
C GLU A 60 12.21 12.89 6.20
N ALA A 61 12.17 14.20 5.94
CA ALA A 61 11.80 14.74 4.64
C ALA A 61 12.74 14.22 3.56
N CYS A 62 12.20 13.62 2.51
CA CYS A 62 13.02 13.08 1.44
C CYS A 62 12.27 13.00 0.11
N ASN A 63 13.03 12.83 -0.95
CA ASN A 63 12.52 12.50 -2.27
C ASN A 63 13.36 11.39 -2.87
N GLY A 64 12.87 10.79 -3.94
CA GLY A 64 13.57 9.75 -4.66
C GLY A 64 12.63 8.95 -5.54
N TRP A 65 13.15 7.83 -6.02
CA TRP A 65 12.40 6.87 -6.80
C TRP A 65 11.99 5.71 -5.89
N THR A 66 10.78 5.20 -6.08
CA THR A 66 10.33 3.95 -5.48
C THR A 66 9.87 2.98 -6.54
N ASP A 67 10.47 1.80 -6.53
CA ASP A 67 10.05 0.61 -7.24
C ASP A 67 9.61 -0.48 -6.26
N ILE A 68 9.29 -0.10 -5.00
CA ILE A 68 8.94 -1.08 -3.97
C ILE A 68 7.77 -1.95 -4.43
N PHE A 69 7.95 -3.25 -4.27
CA PHE A 69 6.95 -4.25 -4.54
C PHE A 69 6.61 -4.98 -3.23
N MET A 70 5.41 -4.74 -2.72
CA MET A 70 4.91 -5.34 -1.49
C MET A 70 4.01 -6.52 -1.87
N TYR A 71 4.39 -7.72 -1.42
CA TYR A 71 3.68 -8.97 -1.67
C TYR A 71 3.53 -9.73 -0.34
N PRO A 72 2.70 -10.79 -0.27
CA PRO A 72 2.47 -11.54 0.96
C PRO A 72 3.77 -11.95 1.68
N GLY A 73 3.86 -11.62 2.97
CA GLY A 73 5.09 -11.74 3.77
C GLY A 73 5.81 -10.41 4.02
N TYR A 74 5.43 -9.33 3.32
CA TYR A 74 5.93 -7.98 3.62
C TYR A 74 5.45 -7.49 4.99
N SER A 75 6.36 -6.94 5.79
CA SER A 75 6.03 -6.30 7.06
C SER A 75 5.91 -4.80 6.88
N PHE A 76 4.68 -4.29 7.00
CA PHE A 76 4.41 -2.84 6.97
C PHE A 76 5.03 -2.14 8.17
N LYS A 77 5.67 -0.99 7.92
CA LYS A 77 6.41 -0.21 8.91
C LYS A 77 5.72 1.11 9.27
N VAL A 78 4.94 1.67 8.35
CA VAL A 78 4.36 3.01 8.47
C VAL A 78 2.85 2.96 8.40
N VAL A 79 2.30 2.28 7.39
CA VAL A 79 0.87 2.24 7.09
C VAL A 79 0.18 1.21 7.99
N ASN A 80 -0.87 1.63 8.69
CA ASN A 80 -1.71 0.74 9.50
C ASN A 80 -2.97 0.28 8.76
N ALA A 81 -3.47 1.10 7.83
CA ALA A 81 -4.70 0.84 7.10
C ALA A 81 -4.63 1.47 5.71
N LEU A 82 -5.44 0.96 4.77
CA LEU A 82 -5.42 1.38 3.37
C LEU A 82 -6.84 1.62 2.85
N ILE A 83 -7.05 2.78 2.24
CA ILE A 83 -8.21 3.06 1.38
C ILE A 83 -7.76 2.93 -0.07
N THR A 84 -8.40 2.06 -0.84
CA THR A 84 -8.07 1.83 -2.25
C THR A 84 -9.26 1.32 -3.04
N ASN A 85 -9.16 1.24 -4.36
CA ASN A 85 -10.21 0.70 -5.22
C ASN A 85 -10.17 -0.83 -5.24
N PHE A 86 -11.19 -1.46 -5.84
CA PHE A 86 -11.11 -2.86 -6.24
C PHE A 86 -10.28 -3.02 -7.52
N HIS A 87 -9.21 -3.81 -7.43
CA HIS A 87 -8.25 -4.05 -8.52
C HIS A 87 -8.61 -5.28 -9.37
N LEU A 88 -8.04 -5.43 -10.55
CA LEU A 88 -8.29 -6.62 -11.39
C LEU A 88 -7.61 -7.87 -10.81
N PRO A 89 -8.21 -9.08 -10.97
CA PRO A 89 -7.58 -10.34 -10.60
C PRO A 89 -6.20 -10.50 -11.23
N LYS A 90 -5.27 -11.10 -10.49
CA LYS A 90 -3.87 -11.33 -10.90
C LYS A 90 -3.05 -10.05 -11.18
N SER A 91 -3.49 -8.89 -10.68
CA SER A 91 -2.68 -7.67 -10.72
C SER A 91 -1.70 -7.58 -9.54
N THR A 92 -0.61 -6.84 -9.71
CA THR A 92 0.33 -6.50 -8.64
C THR A 92 -0.34 -5.76 -7.48
N LEU A 93 -1.39 -4.99 -7.76
CA LEU A 93 -2.16 -4.27 -6.74
C LEU A 93 -2.97 -5.22 -5.85
N VAL A 94 -3.50 -6.33 -6.40
CA VAL A 94 -4.12 -7.39 -5.59
C VAL A 94 -3.09 -8.02 -4.64
N MET A 95 -1.83 -8.17 -5.07
CA MET A 95 -0.77 -8.69 -4.21
C MET A 95 -0.42 -7.72 -3.08
N LEU A 96 -0.40 -6.41 -3.35
CA LEU A 96 -0.18 -5.38 -2.33
C LEU A 96 -1.27 -5.42 -1.25
N VAL A 97 -2.54 -5.42 -1.64
CA VAL A 97 -3.63 -5.48 -0.66
C VAL A 97 -3.65 -6.82 0.08
N SER A 98 -3.23 -7.91 -0.58
CA SER A 98 -3.07 -9.23 0.06
C SER A 98 -1.90 -9.26 1.05
N ALA A 99 -0.85 -8.47 0.82
CA ALA A 99 0.24 -8.33 1.78
C ALA A 99 -0.24 -7.68 3.08
N LEU A 100 -1.21 -6.77 2.98
CA LEU A 100 -1.76 -6.05 4.13
C LEU A 100 -2.80 -6.87 4.89
N ALA A 101 -3.79 -7.44 4.20
CA ALA A 101 -4.96 -8.07 4.84
C ALA A 101 -4.91 -9.61 4.83
N GLY A 102 -3.88 -10.22 4.25
CA GLY A 102 -3.84 -11.66 3.99
C GLY A 102 -4.60 -12.05 2.71
N ARG A 103 -4.06 -13.02 1.99
CA ARG A 103 -4.60 -13.44 0.68
C ARG A 103 -6.01 -13.99 0.77
N GLU A 104 -6.31 -14.82 1.76
CA GLU A 104 -7.61 -15.49 1.89
C GLU A 104 -8.72 -14.45 2.13
N HIS A 105 -8.52 -13.54 3.09
CA HIS A 105 -9.46 -12.46 3.39
C HIS A 105 -9.71 -11.54 2.19
N ILE A 106 -8.67 -11.19 1.41
CA ILE A 106 -8.86 -10.39 0.20
C ILE A 106 -9.66 -11.14 -0.87
N LEU A 107 -9.40 -12.44 -1.08
CA LEU A 107 -10.13 -13.22 -2.08
C LEU A 107 -11.61 -13.38 -1.70
N GLU A 108 -11.89 -13.62 -0.42
CA GLU A 108 -13.26 -13.67 0.12
C GLU A 108 -13.97 -12.32 -0.06
N ALA A 109 -13.34 -11.21 0.32
CA ALA A 109 -13.92 -9.87 0.16
C ALA A 109 -14.19 -9.52 -1.31
N TYR A 110 -13.34 -9.97 -2.23
CA TYR A 110 -13.54 -9.79 -3.66
C TYR A 110 -14.70 -10.61 -4.20
N GLN A 111 -14.86 -11.85 -3.73
CA GLN A 111 -15.99 -12.70 -4.11
C GLN A 111 -17.31 -12.06 -3.65
N GLU A 112 -17.37 -11.61 -2.40
CA GLU A 112 -18.53 -10.89 -1.87
C GLU A 112 -18.83 -9.62 -2.67
N ALA A 113 -17.80 -8.83 -3.02
CA ALA A 113 -17.98 -7.63 -3.83
C ALA A 113 -18.52 -7.94 -5.23
N ILE A 114 -18.15 -9.07 -5.83
CA ILE A 114 -18.72 -9.54 -7.11
C ILE A 114 -20.19 -9.94 -6.92
N ASP A 115 -20.49 -10.72 -5.88
CA ASP A 115 -21.84 -11.22 -5.60
C ASP A 115 -22.81 -10.08 -5.26
N MET A 116 -22.30 -9.01 -4.65
CA MET A 116 -23.04 -7.77 -4.35
C MET A 116 -23.01 -6.72 -5.46
N GLU A 117 -22.49 -7.06 -6.65
CA GLU A 117 -22.42 -6.17 -7.82
C GLU A 117 -21.70 -4.83 -7.56
N TYR A 118 -20.64 -4.83 -6.73
CA TYR A 118 -19.78 -3.67 -6.57
C TYR A 118 -19.13 -3.30 -7.90
N ARG A 119 -18.86 -2.01 -8.08
CA ARG A 119 -18.19 -1.48 -9.26
C ARG A 119 -16.67 -1.56 -9.02
N PHE A 120 -15.95 -2.14 -9.97
CA PHE A 120 -14.49 -2.31 -9.86
C PHE A 120 -13.73 -1.21 -10.61
N PHE A 121 -12.41 -1.17 -10.42
CA PHE A 121 -11.45 -0.34 -11.16
C PHE A 121 -11.49 1.16 -10.81
N SER A 122 -10.93 2.01 -11.68
CA SER A 122 -10.57 3.41 -11.39
C SER A 122 -11.74 4.30 -10.94
N PHE A 123 -12.95 4.01 -11.43
CA PHE A 123 -14.17 4.79 -11.14
C PHE A 123 -15.22 3.98 -10.38
N GLY A 124 -14.81 2.82 -9.87
CA GLY A 124 -15.66 1.94 -9.09
C GLY A 124 -15.80 2.38 -7.64
N ASP A 125 -16.19 1.42 -6.82
CA ASP A 125 -16.28 1.54 -5.38
C ASP A 125 -14.90 1.38 -4.71
N ALA A 126 -14.86 1.70 -3.42
CA ALA A 126 -13.65 1.67 -2.61
C ALA A 126 -13.71 0.58 -1.54
N MET A 127 -12.54 0.15 -1.13
CA MET A 127 -12.27 -0.79 -0.05
C MET A 127 -11.45 -0.07 1.02
N PHE A 128 -11.81 -0.31 2.29
CA PHE A 128 -11.05 0.11 3.45
C PHE A 128 -10.55 -1.12 4.21
N ILE A 129 -9.23 -1.28 4.28
CA ILE A 129 -8.53 -2.37 4.97
C ILE A 129 -7.92 -1.80 6.26
N TYR A 130 -8.16 -2.42 7.41
CA TYR A 130 -7.76 -1.91 8.73
C TYR A 130 -7.47 -3.00 9.76
#